data_AF-A0A0D6L7I3-F1
#
_entry.id   AF-A0A0D6L7I3-F1
#
_cell.length_a   1.000
_cell.length_b   1.000
_cell.length_c   1.000
_cell.angle_alpha   90.00
_cell.angle_beta   90.00
_cell.angle_gamma   90.00
#
_symmetry.space_group_name_H-M   'P 1'
#
loop_
_entity.id
_entity.type
_entity.pdbx_description
1 polymer ?
#
loop_
_entity_poly.entity_id
_entity_poly.type
_entity_poly.pdbx_seq_one_letter_code
_entity_poly.pdbx_strand_id
1 'polypeptide(L)'
;MSYADIVTGSISRRFMLSEEYVENNVSVINLFMQSMAYERHEQQKQLQTADLLSNIAGSMGLFLGMSTVTLLEIFIYLFKSVWGTVNTERQKQFMEAMLEEENERRQSLVIVEEPQPE
;
A
#
# COMPACT_ATOMS: atom_id res chain seq x y z
N MET A 1 -58.25 5.36 34.57
CA MET A 1 -56.99 5.84 35.16
C MET A 1 -55.87 5.45 34.23
N SER A 2 -55.19 6.44 33.67
CA SER A 2 -54.05 6.26 32.78
C SER A 2 -52.80 5.91 33.60
N TYR A 3 -51.82 5.24 32.97
CA TYR A 3 -50.51 4.97 33.57
C TYR A 3 -49.80 6.28 33.96
N ALA A 4 -50.05 7.35 33.19
CA ALA A 4 -49.55 8.69 33.48
C ALA A 4 -50.10 9.23 34.80
N ASP A 5 -51.42 9.15 35.03
CA ASP A 5 -52.08 9.65 36.26
C ASP A 5 -51.52 8.97 37.52
N ILE A 6 -51.22 7.68 37.44
CA ILE A 6 -50.65 6.90 38.55
C ILE A 6 -49.22 7.37 38.85
N VAL A 7 -48.41 7.62 37.82
CA VAL A 7 -47.04 8.10 37.96
C VAL A 7 -47.02 9.55 38.46
N THR A 8 -47.84 10.43 37.90
CA THR A 8 -48.01 11.83 38.33
C THR A 8 -48.42 11.89 39.79
N GLY A 9 -49.43 11.11 40.20
CA GLY A 9 -49.88 11.03 41.60
C GLY A 9 -48.85 10.45 42.58
N SER A 10 -47.98 9.55 42.09
CA SER A 10 -46.89 8.99 42.89
C SER A 10 -45.76 9.99 43.09
N ILE A 11 -45.41 10.74 42.04
CA ILE A 11 -44.36 11.77 42.07
C ILE A 11 -44.81 12.98 42.89
N SER A 12 -46.05 13.44 42.71
CA SER A 12 -46.62 14.56 43.46
C SER A 12 -46.61 14.30 44.97
N ARG A 13 -47.05 13.11 45.42
CA ARG A 13 -47.01 12.72 46.84
C ARG A 13 -45.60 12.54 47.39
N ARG A 14 -44.70 11.97 46.61
CA ARG A 14 -43.34 11.64 47.08
C ARG A 14 -42.45 12.87 47.22
N PHE A 15 -42.64 13.87 46.36
CA PHE A 15 -41.86 15.11 46.37
C PHE A 15 -42.64 16.32 46.89
N MET A 16 -43.88 16.12 47.37
CA MET A 16 -44.78 17.18 47.85
C MET A 16 -44.97 18.32 46.83
N LEU A 17 -45.05 17.96 45.55
CA LEU A 17 -45.26 18.89 44.43
C LEU A 17 -46.76 18.92 44.06
N SER A 18 -47.24 20.04 43.51
CA SER A 18 -48.60 20.09 42.96
C SER A 18 -48.71 19.21 41.70
N GLU A 19 -49.87 18.61 41.47
CA GLU A 19 -50.12 17.79 40.27
C GLU A 19 -49.90 18.63 38.99
N GLU A 20 -50.35 19.88 38.98
CA GLU A 20 -50.12 20.83 37.89
C GLU A 20 -48.63 21.09 37.62
N TYR A 21 -47.78 21.13 38.65
CA TYR A 21 -46.34 21.31 38.46
C TYR A 21 -45.69 20.07 37.87
N VAL A 22 -46.11 18.88 38.30
CA VAL A 22 -45.59 17.62 37.78
C VAL A 22 -46.01 17.42 36.32
N GLU A 23 -47.26 17.72 35.98
CA GLU A 23 -47.76 17.65 34.60
C GLU A 23 -47.03 18.60 33.65
N ASN A 24 -46.71 19.82 34.10
CA ASN A 24 -46.10 20.82 33.23
C ASN A 24 -44.57 20.76 33.14
N ASN A 25 -43.90 20.13 34.12
CA ASN A 25 -42.43 20.19 34.22
C ASN A 25 -41.73 18.82 34.24
N VAL A 26 -42.44 17.72 34.44
CA VAL A 26 -41.85 16.39 34.54
C VAL A 26 -42.16 15.55 33.31
N SER A 27 -41.12 15.05 32.65
CA SER A 27 -41.25 14.11 31.53
C SER A 27 -40.57 12.80 31.86
N VAL A 28 -41.25 11.68 31.57
CA VAL A 28 -40.74 10.32 31.78
C VAL A 28 -40.47 9.68 30.43
N ILE A 29 -39.21 9.36 30.15
CA ILE A 29 -38.78 8.70 28.91
C ILE A 29 -38.28 7.30 29.26
N ASN A 30 -38.91 6.28 28.68
CA ASN A 30 -38.46 4.89 28.80
C ASN A 30 -37.73 4.49 27.51
N LEU A 31 -36.42 4.28 27.61
CA LEU A 31 -35.57 3.83 26.51
C LEU A 31 -35.29 2.33 26.66
N PHE A 32 -35.62 1.56 25.63
CA PHE A 32 -35.35 0.14 25.56
C PHE A 32 -34.93 -0.25 24.14
N MET A 33 -34.12 -1.30 24.04
CA MET A 33 -33.75 -1.87 22.76
C MET A 33 -34.95 -2.59 22.15
N GLN A 34 -35.26 -2.33 20.88
CA GLN A 34 -36.34 -3.01 20.17
C GLN A 34 -36.02 -4.51 19.94
N SER A 35 -34.74 -4.87 19.81
CA SER A 35 -34.29 -6.25 19.64
C SER A 35 -32.85 -6.42 20.13
N MET A 36 -32.40 -7.68 20.23
CA MET A 36 -31.00 -8.00 20.55
C MET A 36 -30.04 -7.82 19.36
N ALA A 37 -30.54 -7.49 18.17
CA ALA A 37 -29.72 -7.24 17.01
C ALA A 37 -29.15 -5.82 17.04
N TYR A 38 -27.88 -5.68 16.66
CA TYR A 38 -27.21 -4.40 16.48
C TYR A 38 -26.62 -4.32 15.07
N GLU A 39 -26.64 -3.14 14.49
CA GLU A 39 -26.01 -2.86 13.21
C GLU A 39 -24.58 -2.39 13.43
N ARG A 40 -23.63 -2.93 12.66
CA ARG A 40 -22.22 -2.54 12.69
C ARG A 40 -21.84 -1.99 11.32
N HIS A 41 -21.42 -0.74 11.27
CA HIS A 41 -20.85 -0.14 10.07
C HIS A 41 -19.33 -0.27 10.11
N GLU A 42 -18.76 -0.99 9.14
CA GLU A 42 -17.32 -1.07 8.94
C GLU A 42 -16.93 -0.52 7.58
N GLN A 43 -15.86 0.27 7.55
CA GLN A 43 -15.32 0.80 6.30
C GLN A 43 -14.29 -0.18 5.76
N GLN A 44 -14.63 -0.84 4.64
CA GLN A 44 -13.68 -1.67 3.93
C GLN A 44 -12.77 -0.82 3.05
N LYS A 45 -11.50 -1.22 2.96
CA LYS A 45 -10.52 -0.56 2.09
C LYS A 45 -10.93 -0.80 0.63
N GLN A 46 -11.25 0.29 -0.08
CA GLN A 46 -11.75 0.21 -1.46
C GLN A 46 -10.71 -0.30 -2.46
N LEU A 47 -9.41 -0.08 -2.19
CA LEU A 47 -8.33 -0.51 -3.06
C LEU A 47 -7.17 -1.06 -2.24
N GLN A 48 -6.85 -2.33 -2.44
CA GLN A 48 -5.65 -2.94 -1.89
C GLN A 48 -4.46 -2.77 -2.85
N THR A 49 -3.26 -2.99 -2.34
CA THR A 49 -2.04 -2.99 -3.17
C THR A 49 -2.10 -4.05 -4.26
N ALA A 50 -2.75 -5.20 -3.98
CA ALA A 50 -3.01 -6.24 -4.97
C ALA A 50 -3.92 -5.75 -6.10
N ASP A 51 -4.99 -5.02 -5.80
CA ASP A 51 -5.92 -4.48 -6.80
C ASP A 51 -5.23 -3.45 -7.70
N LEU A 52 -4.38 -2.60 -7.11
CA LEU A 52 -3.60 -1.62 -7.86
C LEU A 52 -2.63 -2.31 -8.84
N LEU A 53 -1.87 -3.30 -8.36
CA LEU A 53 -0.92 -4.05 -9.19
C LEU A 53 -1.65 -4.83 -10.28
N SER A 54 -2.80 -5.43 -9.97
CA SER A 54 -3.65 -6.15 -10.92
C SER A 54 -4.16 -5.23 -12.04
N ASN A 55 -4.62 -4.03 -11.70
CA ASN A 55 -5.10 -3.06 -12.69
C ASN A 55 -3.98 -2.58 -13.63
N ILE A 56 -2.78 -2.32 -13.09
CA ILE A 56 -1.62 -1.94 -13.89
C ILE A 56 -1.20 -3.09 -14.81
N ALA A 57 -1.01 -4.30 -14.27
CA ALA A 57 -0.61 -5.46 -15.06
C ALA A 57 -1.66 -5.82 -16.13
N GLY A 58 -2.95 -5.75 -15.80
CA GLY A 58 -4.05 -6.00 -16.73
C GLY A 58 -4.10 -4.99 -17.87
N SER A 59 -3.97 -3.70 -17.57
CA SER A 59 -3.92 -2.65 -18.60
C SER A 59 -2.67 -2.75 -19.48
N MET A 60 -1.50 -3.05 -18.92
CA MET A 60 -0.28 -3.28 -19.69
C MET A 60 -0.40 -4.52 -20.59
N GLY A 61 -0.95 -5.62 -20.08
CA GLY A 61 -1.20 -6.83 -20.87
C GLY A 61 -2.19 -6.58 -22.01
N LEU A 62 -3.24 -5.81 -21.76
CA LEU A 62 -4.27 -5.47 -22.75
C LEU A 62 -3.77 -4.51 -23.84
N PHE A 63 -3.06 -3.44 -23.46
CA PHE A 63 -2.67 -2.38 -24.40
C PHE A 63 -1.32 -2.62 -25.10
N LEU A 64 -0.33 -3.19 -24.40
CA LEU A 64 0.99 -3.48 -24.98
C LEU A 64 1.08 -4.89 -25.58
N GLY A 65 0.06 -5.74 -25.36
CA GLY A 65 0.14 -7.16 -25.68
C GLY A 65 1.26 -7.87 -24.90
N MET A 66 1.68 -7.28 -23.76
CA MET A 66 2.74 -7.82 -22.93
C MET A 66 2.27 -9.16 -22.37
N SER A 67 2.82 -10.24 -22.90
CA SER A 67 2.53 -11.58 -22.43
C SER A 67 3.23 -11.84 -21.08
N THR A 68 2.77 -12.86 -20.34
CA THR A 68 3.48 -13.35 -19.16
C THR A 68 4.94 -13.70 -19.46
N VAL A 69 5.24 -14.16 -20.68
CA VAL A 69 6.62 -14.48 -21.11
C VAL A 69 7.48 -13.21 -21.20
N THR A 70 6.95 -12.13 -21.77
CA THR A 70 7.65 -10.83 -21.85
C THR A 70 7.93 -10.24 -20.47
N LEU A 71 6.99 -10.41 -19.53
CA LEU A 71 7.18 -10.00 -18.14
C LEU A 71 8.31 -10.80 -17.46
N LEU A 72 8.35 -12.13 -17.67
CA LEU A 72 9.41 -12.99 -17.17
C LEU A 72 10.78 -12.63 -17.76
N GLU A 73 10.85 -12.28 -19.04
CA GLU A 73 12.09 -11.83 -19.69
C GLU A 73 12.65 -10.56 -19.04
N ILE A 74 11.79 -9.57 -18.76
CA ILE A 74 12.17 -8.35 -18.04
C ILE A 74 12.67 -8.70 -16.64
N PHE A 75 12.00 -9.58 -15.90
CA PHE A 75 12.46 -10.01 -14.58
C PHE A 75 13.84 -10.67 -14.63
N ILE A 76 14.05 -11.62 -15.55
CA ILE A 76 15.35 -12.29 -15.72
C ILE A 76 16.44 -11.27 -16.04
N TYR A 77 16.17 -10.31 -16.93
CA TYR A 77 17.11 -9.25 -17.26
C TYR A 77 17.45 -8.37 -16.05
N LEU A 78 16.44 -7.96 -15.28
CA LEU A 78 16.64 -7.18 -14.05
C LEU A 78 17.47 -7.94 -13.02
N PHE A 79 17.17 -9.21 -12.76
CA PHE A 79 17.95 -10.03 -11.84
C PHE A 79 19.40 -10.21 -12.31
N LYS A 80 19.61 -10.48 -13.60
CA LYS A 80 20.96 -10.59 -14.19
C LYS A 80 21.72 -9.26 -14.06
N SER A 81 21.05 -8.13 -14.29
CA SER A 81 21.65 -6.79 -14.19
C SER A 81 22.01 -6.44 -12.75
N VAL A 82 21.11 -6.66 -11.79
CA VAL A 82 21.37 -6.43 -10.36
C VAL A 82 22.49 -7.34 -9.88
N TRP A 83 22.46 -8.63 -10.24
CA TRP A 83 23.52 -9.58 -9.88
C TRP A 83 24.86 -9.23 -10.51
N GLY A 84 24.86 -8.81 -11.78
CA GLY A 84 26.07 -8.36 -12.48
C GLY A 84 26.65 -7.07 -11.90
N THR A 85 25.80 -6.18 -11.41
CA THR A 85 26.21 -4.93 -10.75
C THR A 85 26.78 -5.20 -9.35
N VAL A 86 26.16 -6.10 -8.58
CA VAL A 86 26.61 -6.50 -7.23
C VAL A 86 27.88 -7.37 -7.27
N ASN A 87 28.02 -8.23 -8.29
CA ASN A 87 29.20 -9.07 -8.48
C ASN A 87 30.24 -8.37 -9.38
N THR A 88 30.67 -7.19 -8.95
CA THR A 88 31.56 -6.26 -9.68
C THR A 88 32.92 -6.87 -10.03
N GLU A 89 33.32 -7.95 -9.34
CA GLU A 89 34.59 -8.66 -9.52
C GLU A 89 34.76 -9.20 -10.96
N ARG A 90 33.70 -9.72 -11.59
CA ARG A 90 33.80 -10.23 -12.98
C ARG A 90 33.87 -9.14 -14.03
N GLN A 91 33.29 -7.96 -13.78
CA GLN A 91 33.41 -6.84 -14.72
C GLN A 91 34.78 -6.18 -14.64
N LYS A 92 35.38 -6.07 -13.45
CA LYS A 92 36.75 -5.56 -13.29
C LYS A 92 37.78 -6.45 -13.99
N GLN A 93 37.71 -7.77 -13.79
CA GLN A 93 38.64 -8.71 -14.45
C GLN A 93 38.58 -8.62 -15.98
N PHE A 94 37.39 -8.43 -16.56
CA PHE A 94 37.25 -8.28 -18.01
C PHE A 94 37.79 -6.94 -18.51
N MET A 95 37.57 -5.86 -17.75
CA MET A 95 38.07 -4.53 -18.07
C MET A 95 39.60 -4.46 -17.97
N GLU A 96 40.18 -5.07 -16.93
CA GLU A 96 41.64 -5.14 -16.72
C GLU A 96 42.32 -5.94 -17.85
N ALA A 97 41.77 -7.10 -18.23
CA ALA A 97 42.31 -7.89 -19.34
C ALA A 97 42.27 -7.15 -20.70
N MET A 98 41.20 -6.40 -20.99
CA MET A 98 41.15 -5.58 -22.21
C MET A 98 42.12 -4.39 -22.17
N LEU A 99 42.33 -3.79 -21.00
CA LEU A 99 43.24 -2.66 -20.83
C LEU A 99 44.71 -3.07 -20.96
N GLU A 100 45.04 -4.26 -20.45
CA GLU A 100 46.36 -4.88 -20.60
C GLU A 100 46.66 -5.20 -22.08
N GLU A 101 45.71 -5.78 -22.81
CA GLU A 101 45.85 -6.05 -24.24
C GLU A 101 45.99 -4.77 -25.08
N GLU A 102 45.28 -3.68 -24.74
CA GLU A 102 45.47 -2.38 -25.42
C GLU A 102 46.84 -1.77 -25.12
N ASN A 103 47.33 -1.88 -23.87
CA ASN A 103 48.64 -1.36 -23.49
C ASN A 103 49.79 -2.12 -24.19
N GLU A 104 49.67 -3.44 -24.33
CA GLU A 104 50.61 -4.27 -25.11
C GLU A 104 50.62 -3.86 -26.59
N ARG A 105 49.45 -3.60 -27.19
CA ARG A 105 49.35 -3.11 -28.58
C ARG A 105 49.93 -1.71 -28.76
N ARG A 106 49.78 -0.83 -27.77
CA ARG A 106 50.38 0.52 -27.80
C ARG A 106 51.89 0.46 -27.63
N GLN A 107 52.41 -0.39 -26.74
CA GLN A 107 53.85 -0.58 -26.60
C GLN A 107 54.48 -1.17 -27.87
N SER A 108 53.82 -2.12 -28.54
CA SER A 108 54.36 -2.68 -29.78
C SER A 108 54.37 -1.68 -30.93
N LEU A 109 53.41 -0.75 -31.00
CA LEU A 109 53.42 0.35 -31.98
C LEU A 109 54.56 1.34 -31.72
N VAL A 110 54.82 1.72 -30.46
CA VAL A 110 55.92 2.66 -30.12
C VAL A 110 57.30 2.09 -30.44
N ILE A 111 57.51 0.78 -30.28
CA ILE A 111 58.79 0.11 -30.62
C ILE A 111 59.02 0.07 -32.14
N VAL A 112 57.96 0.11 -32.95
CA VAL A 112 58.05 0.10 -34.42
C VAL A 112 58.24 1.51 -34.98
N GLU A 113 57.83 2.56 -34.25
CA GLU A 113 57.89 3.96 -34.67
C GLU A 113 59.17 4.70 -34.22
N GLU A 114 60.05 4.05 -33.44
CA GLU A 114 61.39 4.59 -33.15
C GLU A 114 62.24 4.64 -34.44
N PRO A 115 62.71 5.82 -34.89
CA PRO A 115 63.59 5.90 -36.05
C PRO A 115 64.94 5.27 -35.69
N GLN A 116 65.38 4.30 -36.50
CA GLN A 116 66.73 3.75 -36.37
C GLN A 116 67.77 4.88 -36.44
N PRO A 117 68.76 4.93 -35.53
CA PRO A 117 69.83 5.90 -35.62
C PRO A 117 70.80 5.53 -36.75
N GLU A 118 70.83 6.43 -37.74
CA GLU A 118 71.74 6.57 -38.91
C GLU A 118 71.79 5.45 -39.96
#